data_AF-D3SU05-F1
#
_entry.id   AF-D3SU05-F1
#
_cell.length_a   1.000
_cell.length_b   1.000
_cell.length_c   1.000
_cell.angle_alpha   90.00
_cell.angle_beta   90.00
_cell.angle_gamma   90.00
#
_symmetry.space_group_name_H-M   'P 1'
#
loop_
_entity.id
_entity.type
_entity.pdbx_description
1 polymer ?
#
loop_
_entity_poly.entity_id
_entity_poly.type
_entity_poly.pdbx_seq_one_letter_code
_entity_poly.pdbx_strand_id
1 'polypeptide(L)'
;MSTEDESFHPLGQEWENELETMLDDTEYDSDLGMQMAEDAMRVTKGELSEADFHEKYHDDVMEEFGVDDRPTEEAYEEAKKNAGGFAEMLKNVDSDGEESRRGMMKKMGAGAAFVGLGAFGASEGGSESEPNVAAAAQEGDNTEQDVQWGMAIDLERCDGCLSCVEACAEENNLDRGVNWMYVLDYEDNGVDTSRNRLVRPCQHCTDAPCEKVCPTTARHTRDNDGLVLTDYDVCIGCRYCQVACPYGVNYFQWDEPDITTEDIEEQAQEMMGDHDHDDDMPHDHMTDQRGRWVDSRAPRGVMSKCTMCPTRQDGAMGEDRVATTACEESCPPDAIQFGNMFDDSSDPQAYADNPARGRALADINTSVPSPAALEDDLDGADDDLESVLEASEDLDQETLQIMKAIEIVTDDFGEGDASHTEYEQNIVEAFDALEAHGLDLDSEEVLVGLDLADEPDEDEEFDGPDESAAQTVLVNDAGEPDSNFQLLENMGTNPNIIYLGNEPGPQAEQIDGPVAYEDVDFERADGSEVSLVDNRKEVLDEMTAGDAGVSL
;
A
#
# COMPACT_ATOMS: atom_id res chain seq x y z
N MET A 1 19.45 5.73 -34.75
CA MET A 1 19.69 4.58 -33.86
C MET A 1 18.53 3.64 -34.14
N SER A 2 18.84 2.39 -34.49
CA SER A 2 17.84 1.36 -34.77
C SER A 2 17.09 1.05 -33.48
N THR A 3 15.79 0.80 -33.60
CA THR A 3 14.86 0.43 -32.54
C THR A 3 15.07 -1.03 -32.07
N GLU A 4 16.32 -1.49 -32.01
CA GLU A 4 16.71 -2.87 -31.64
C GLU A 4 17.59 -2.89 -30.38
N ASP A 5 17.74 -1.77 -29.67
CA ASP A 5 18.60 -1.61 -28.48
C ASP A 5 17.83 -0.98 -27.27
N GLU A 6 16.49 -1.06 -27.24
CA GLU A 6 15.70 -0.58 -26.09
C GLU A 6 15.21 -1.79 -25.28
N SER A 7 15.76 -1.96 -24.08
CA SER A 7 15.31 -2.90 -23.03
C SER A 7 13.80 -2.82 -22.84
N PHE A 8 13.12 -3.97 -22.74
CA PHE A 8 11.69 -3.98 -22.43
C PHE A 8 11.45 -3.69 -20.94
N HIS A 9 12.42 -4.04 -20.09
CA HIS A 9 12.32 -3.84 -18.65
C HIS A 9 12.55 -2.35 -18.29
N PRO A 10 11.70 -1.73 -17.45
CA PRO A 10 11.81 -0.30 -17.14
C PRO A 10 13.05 0.09 -16.33
N LEU A 11 13.64 -0.86 -15.59
CA LEU A 11 14.93 -0.67 -14.91
C LEU A 11 16.15 -0.72 -15.85
N GLY A 12 15.94 -0.88 -17.16
CA GLY A 12 16.97 -0.77 -18.19
C GLY A 12 17.69 -2.08 -18.52
N GLN A 13 18.57 -1.99 -19.54
CA GLN A 13 19.20 -3.16 -20.16
C GLN A 13 20.15 -3.91 -19.23
N GLU A 14 20.82 -3.21 -18.32
CA GLU A 14 21.73 -3.86 -17.35
C GLU A 14 20.96 -4.81 -16.43
N TRP A 15 19.85 -4.33 -15.87
CA TRP A 15 18.93 -5.14 -15.08
C TRP A 15 18.30 -6.28 -15.90
N GLU A 16 17.91 -6.03 -17.15
CA GLU A 16 17.39 -7.07 -18.04
C GLU A 16 18.41 -8.21 -18.25
N ASN A 17 19.68 -7.88 -18.48
CA ASN A 17 20.75 -8.88 -18.64
C ASN A 17 21.02 -9.66 -17.34
N GLU A 18 20.89 -8.99 -16.19
CA GLU A 18 20.99 -9.65 -14.88
C GLU A 18 19.86 -10.64 -14.66
N LEU A 19 18.62 -10.26 -14.99
CA LEU A 19 17.46 -11.14 -14.93
C LEU A 19 17.62 -12.36 -15.85
N GLU A 20 18.13 -12.18 -17.07
CA GLU A 20 18.44 -13.28 -18.00
C GLU A 20 19.50 -14.21 -17.40
N THR A 21 20.61 -13.66 -16.89
CA THR A 21 21.68 -14.44 -16.24
C THR A 21 21.15 -15.22 -15.04
N MET A 22 20.26 -14.59 -14.26
CA MET A 22 19.59 -15.21 -13.14
C MET A 22 18.71 -16.40 -13.57
N LEU A 23 17.96 -16.28 -14.66
CA LEU A 23 17.18 -17.39 -15.21
C LEU A 23 18.07 -18.52 -15.75
N ASP A 24 19.20 -18.19 -16.37
CA ASP A 24 20.18 -19.16 -16.91
C ASP A 24 20.78 -20.08 -15.84
N ASP A 25 20.80 -19.63 -14.59
CA ASP A 25 21.25 -20.43 -13.46
C ASP A 25 20.14 -21.36 -12.90
N THR A 26 18.92 -21.31 -13.45
CA THR A 26 17.83 -22.23 -13.13
C THR A 26 17.81 -23.44 -14.06
N GLU A 27 16.97 -24.42 -13.77
CA GLU A 27 16.74 -25.54 -14.68
C GLU A 27 15.74 -25.25 -15.81
N TYR A 28 15.17 -24.04 -15.83
CA TYR A 28 14.08 -23.65 -16.73
C TYR A 28 14.55 -22.86 -17.95
N ASP A 29 13.74 -22.83 -19.00
CA ASP A 29 14.03 -22.09 -20.24
C ASP A 29 14.03 -20.56 -20.01
N SER A 30 15.22 -19.95 -20.08
CA SER A 30 15.40 -18.50 -19.92
C SER A 30 14.79 -17.69 -21.06
N ASP A 31 14.91 -18.16 -22.31
CA ASP A 31 14.37 -17.48 -23.50
C ASP A 31 12.85 -17.37 -23.41
N LEU A 32 12.19 -18.45 -22.96
CA LEU A 32 10.75 -18.47 -22.71
C LEU A 32 10.36 -17.51 -21.59
N GLY A 33 11.10 -17.49 -20.48
CA GLY A 33 10.85 -16.61 -19.34
C GLY A 33 10.93 -15.13 -19.71
N MET A 34 11.98 -14.73 -20.43
CA MET A 34 12.16 -13.35 -20.91
C MET A 34 11.06 -12.94 -21.88
N GLN A 35 10.70 -13.81 -22.84
CA GLN A 35 9.61 -13.53 -23.78
C GLN A 35 8.24 -13.40 -23.11
N MET A 36 7.94 -14.28 -22.14
CA MET A 36 6.70 -14.21 -21.38
C MET A 36 6.63 -12.95 -20.52
N ALA A 37 7.74 -12.51 -19.94
CA ALA A 37 7.81 -11.27 -19.17
C ALA A 37 7.54 -10.03 -20.03
N GLU A 38 8.18 -9.93 -21.20
CA GLU A 38 7.94 -8.85 -22.16
C GLU A 38 6.46 -8.80 -22.57
N ASP A 39 5.89 -9.94 -22.98
CA ASP A 39 4.51 -10.00 -23.42
C ASP A 39 3.51 -9.78 -22.27
N ALA A 40 3.82 -10.21 -21.04
CA ALA A 40 2.98 -9.91 -19.87
C ALA A 40 2.91 -8.39 -19.61
N MET A 41 4.00 -7.65 -19.80
CA MET A 41 3.99 -6.18 -19.75
C MET A 41 3.22 -5.56 -20.93
N ARG A 42 3.21 -6.22 -22.09
CA ARG A 42 2.32 -5.82 -23.21
C ARG A 42 0.85 -6.07 -22.89
N VAL A 43 0.54 -7.12 -22.12
CA VAL A 43 -0.82 -7.35 -21.61
C VAL A 43 -1.25 -6.20 -20.70
N THR A 44 -0.40 -5.80 -19.73
CA THR A 44 -0.74 -4.71 -18.81
C THR A 44 -0.90 -3.36 -19.51
N LYS A 45 -0.16 -3.14 -20.60
CA LYS A 45 -0.33 -1.95 -21.48
C LYS A 45 -1.56 -2.02 -22.40
N GLY A 46 -2.31 -3.13 -22.40
CA GLY A 46 -3.45 -3.36 -23.28
C GLY A 46 -3.07 -3.60 -24.76
N GLU A 47 -1.80 -3.91 -25.04
CA GLU A 47 -1.28 -4.19 -26.38
C GLU A 47 -1.47 -5.66 -26.80
N LEU A 48 -1.72 -6.54 -25.83
CA LEU A 48 -2.01 -7.96 -26.00
C LEU A 48 -3.15 -8.32 -25.02
N SER A 49 -4.11 -9.14 -25.42
CA SER A 49 -5.12 -9.62 -24.45
C SER A 49 -4.55 -10.75 -23.60
N GLU A 50 -4.99 -10.88 -22.36
CA GLU A 50 -4.55 -11.97 -21.47
C GLU A 50 -4.91 -13.36 -22.04
N ALA A 51 -6.06 -13.48 -22.71
CA ALA A 51 -6.46 -14.71 -23.39
C ALA A 51 -5.51 -15.07 -24.54
N ASP A 52 -5.16 -14.09 -25.40
CA ASP A 52 -4.19 -14.31 -26.49
C ASP A 52 -2.79 -14.65 -25.93
N PHE A 53 -2.41 -14.03 -24.82
CA PHE A 53 -1.16 -14.30 -24.12
C PHE A 53 -1.11 -15.75 -23.62
N HIS A 54 -2.13 -16.22 -22.91
CA HIS A 54 -2.18 -17.60 -22.44
C HIS A 54 -2.26 -18.60 -23.59
N GLU A 55 -3.03 -18.33 -24.64
CA GLU A 55 -3.06 -19.17 -25.85
C GLU A 55 -1.68 -19.25 -26.51
N LYS A 56 -0.99 -18.11 -26.66
CA LYS A 56 0.32 -18.02 -27.30
C LYS A 56 1.36 -18.92 -26.61
N TYR A 57 1.39 -18.93 -25.28
CA TYR A 57 2.41 -19.63 -24.50
C TYR A 57 1.96 -20.97 -23.93
N HIS A 58 0.74 -21.42 -24.19
CA HIS A 58 0.20 -22.64 -23.59
C HIS A 58 1.05 -23.89 -23.91
N ASP A 59 1.33 -24.10 -25.20
CA ASP A 59 2.07 -25.29 -25.64
C ASP A 59 3.51 -25.29 -25.09
N ASP A 60 4.20 -24.14 -25.07
CA ASP A 60 5.56 -24.00 -24.57
C ASP A 60 5.61 -24.21 -23.04
N VAL A 61 4.66 -23.64 -22.29
CA VAL A 61 4.55 -23.83 -20.83
C VAL A 61 4.22 -25.29 -20.48
N MET A 62 3.33 -25.94 -21.24
CA MET A 62 3.03 -27.36 -21.04
C MET A 62 4.23 -28.26 -21.38
N GLU A 63 5.05 -27.89 -22.38
CA GLU A 63 6.28 -28.62 -22.73
C GLU A 63 7.33 -28.50 -21.61
N GLU A 64 7.52 -27.29 -21.09
CA GLU A 64 8.54 -26.99 -20.08
C GLU A 64 8.16 -27.49 -18.68
N PHE A 65 6.99 -27.08 -18.17
CA PHE A 65 6.58 -27.31 -16.79
C PHE A 65 5.70 -28.55 -16.60
N GLY A 66 5.12 -29.07 -17.69
CA GLY A 66 4.16 -30.18 -17.64
C GLY A 66 2.80 -29.82 -17.04
N VAL A 67 2.60 -28.55 -16.70
CA VAL A 67 1.38 -27.97 -16.12
C VAL A 67 1.22 -26.55 -16.65
N ASP A 68 -0.03 -26.20 -16.92
CA ASP A 68 -0.45 -24.83 -17.21
C ASP A 68 -1.82 -24.66 -16.58
N ASP A 69 -1.82 -24.17 -15.34
CA ASP A 69 -3.05 -23.93 -14.57
C ASP A 69 -3.64 -22.55 -14.88
N ARG A 70 -3.04 -21.79 -15.81
CA ARG A 70 -3.56 -20.49 -16.23
C ARG A 70 -4.88 -20.66 -17.00
N PRO A 71 -5.80 -19.68 -16.93
CA PRO A 71 -7.12 -19.85 -17.54
C PRO A 71 -7.03 -19.99 -19.07
N THR A 72 -7.87 -20.85 -19.64
CA THR A 72 -7.94 -21.05 -21.10
C THR A 72 -8.79 -19.97 -21.77
N GLU A 73 -8.61 -19.75 -23.08
CA GLU A 73 -9.46 -18.86 -23.89
C GLU A 73 -10.96 -19.19 -23.71
N GLU A 74 -11.32 -20.47 -23.66
CA GLU A 74 -12.70 -20.91 -23.41
C GLU A 74 -13.21 -20.47 -22.04
N ALA A 75 -12.37 -20.54 -21.00
CA ALA A 75 -12.69 -20.08 -19.65
C ALA A 75 -12.88 -18.55 -19.60
N TYR A 76 -12.03 -17.79 -20.31
CA TYR A 76 -12.19 -16.34 -20.47
C TYR A 76 -13.48 -15.99 -21.21
N GLU A 77 -13.79 -16.68 -22.30
CA GLU A 77 -15.00 -16.45 -23.08
C GLU A 77 -16.28 -16.88 -22.34
N GLU A 78 -16.20 -17.88 -21.46
CA GLU A 78 -17.29 -18.24 -20.55
C GLU A 78 -17.51 -17.16 -19.48
N ALA A 79 -16.43 -16.70 -18.85
CA ALA A 79 -16.51 -15.62 -17.89
C ALA A 79 -17.02 -14.31 -18.50
N LYS A 80 -16.56 -13.95 -19.70
CA LYS A 80 -17.03 -12.79 -20.47
C LYS A 80 -18.50 -12.91 -20.85
N LYS A 81 -19.01 -14.11 -21.14
CA LYS A 81 -20.46 -14.34 -21.36
C LYS A 81 -21.26 -14.18 -20.07
N ASN A 82 -20.72 -14.64 -18.94
CA ASN A 82 -21.35 -14.50 -17.63
C ASN A 82 -21.38 -13.03 -17.17
N ALA A 83 -20.30 -12.27 -17.42
CA ALA A 83 -20.24 -10.82 -17.19
C ALA A 83 -21.10 -10.03 -18.21
N GLY A 84 -21.09 -10.41 -19.49
CA GLY A 84 -21.86 -9.75 -20.55
C GLY A 84 -23.37 -9.96 -20.46
N GLY A 85 -23.82 -11.09 -19.88
CA GLY A 85 -25.23 -11.35 -19.58
C GLY A 85 -25.83 -10.36 -18.59
N PHE A 86 -25.01 -9.85 -17.67
CA PHE A 86 -25.40 -8.81 -16.71
C PHE A 86 -25.61 -7.44 -17.39
N ALA A 87 -24.69 -7.06 -18.30
CA ALA A 87 -24.80 -5.83 -19.08
C ALA A 87 -25.97 -5.85 -20.09
N GLU A 88 -26.31 -7.01 -20.67
CA GLU A 88 -27.45 -7.17 -21.58
C GLU A 88 -28.80 -7.23 -20.84
N MET A 89 -28.80 -7.68 -19.58
CA MET A 89 -29.97 -7.60 -18.69
C MET A 89 -30.29 -6.15 -18.29
N LEU A 90 -29.27 -5.32 -18.09
CA LEU A 90 -29.40 -3.87 -17.85
C LEU A 90 -29.97 -3.11 -19.06
N LYS A 91 -29.66 -3.53 -20.30
CA LYS A 91 -30.17 -2.90 -21.53
C LYS A 91 -31.64 -3.17 -21.82
N ASN A 92 -32.24 -4.21 -21.23
CA ASN A 92 -33.66 -4.53 -21.42
C ASN A 92 -34.61 -3.77 -20.46
N VAL A 93 -34.09 -2.83 -19.66
CA VAL A 93 -34.85 -2.04 -18.67
C VAL A 93 -35.20 -0.62 -19.16
N ASP A 94 -34.96 -0.28 -20.43
CA ASP A 94 -35.49 0.94 -21.04
C ASP A 94 -36.86 0.70 -21.72
N SER A 95 -37.88 0.38 -20.92
CA SER A 95 -39.27 0.64 -21.29
C SER A 95 -40.19 0.64 -20.07
N ASP A 96 -40.78 1.80 -19.80
CA ASP A 96 -41.94 2.04 -18.93
C ASP A 96 -41.74 2.18 -17.41
N GLY A 97 -41.38 3.40 -16.99
CA GLY A 97 -42.18 4.23 -16.07
C GLY A 97 -42.30 3.86 -14.57
N GLU A 98 -41.73 4.74 -13.73
CA GLU A 98 -42.08 4.99 -12.31
C GLU A 98 -41.81 3.88 -11.27
N GLU A 99 -40.59 3.32 -11.21
CA GLU A 99 -39.99 2.85 -9.95
C GLU A 99 -38.51 3.27 -9.92
N SER A 100 -37.99 3.80 -8.80
CA SER A 100 -36.60 4.27 -8.72
C SER A 100 -35.62 3.08 -8.76
N ARG A 101 -34.43 3.28 -9.37
CA ARG A 101 -33.35 2.28 -9.48
C ARG A 101 -33.07 1.54 -8.15
N ARG A 102 -33.11 2.28 -7.03
CA ARG A 102 -32.94 1.78 -5.65
C ARG A 102 -34.02 0.78 -5.20
N GLY A 103 -35.23 0.85 -5.76
CA GLY A 103 -36.35 -0.04 -5.41
C GLY A 103 -36.32 -1.40 -6.11
N MET A 104 -35.60 -1.53 -7.23
CA MET A 104 -35.54 -2.76 -8.02
C MET A 104 -34.37 -3.66 -7.64
N MET A 105 -33.23 -3.08 -7.22
CA MET A 105 -32.07 -3.82 -6.66
C MET A 105 -32.47 -4.66 -5.44
N LYS A 106 -33.41 -4.15 -4.63
CA LYS A 106 -33.94 -4.84 -3.44
C LYS A 106 -34.79 -6.10 -3.75
N LYS A 107 -35.21 -6.32 -5.00
CA LYS A 107 -36.11 -7.44 -5.39
C LYS A 107 -35.38 -8.60 -6.10
N MET A 108 -34.10 -8.48 -6.44
CA MET A 108 -33.35 -9.49 -7.21
C MET A 108 -32.30 -10.29 -6.41
N GLY A 109 -32.31 -10.23 -5.08
CA GLY A 109 -31.41 -11.02 -4.24
C GLY A 109 -31.76 -12.52 -4.23
N ALA A 110 -31.13 -13.28 -5.13
CA ALA A 110 -30.75 -14.70 -5.00
C ALA A 110 -30.44 -15.30 -6.39
N GLY A 111 -29.18 -15.22 -6.84
CA GLY A 111 -28.69 -16.08 -7.93
C GLY A 111 -27.80 -15.40 -8.96
N ALA A 112 -26.56 -15.11 -8.60
CA ALA A 112 -25.42 -15.08 -9.50
C ALA A 112 -24.15 -15.24 -8.64
N ALA A 113 -23.44 -16.36 -8.79
CA ALA A 113 -22.10 -16.52 -8.23
C ALA A 113 -21.13 -15.83 -9.20
N PHE A 114 -20.38 -14.85 -8.72
CA PHE A 114 -19.37 -14.13 -9.51
C PHE A 114 -18.08 -14.98 -9.57
N VAL A 115 -17.49 -15.05 -10.76
CA VAL A 115 -16.22 -15.72 -11.04
C VAL A 115 -15.14 -14.64 -10.91
N GLY A 116 -14.20 -14.84 -9.98
CA GLY A 116 -13.01 -14.01 -9.82
C GLY A 116 -12.17 -14.03 -11.09
N LEU A 117 -12.05 -12.87 -11.72
CA LEU A 117 -11.17 -12.57 -12.85
C LEU A 117 -10.78 -11.11 -12.69
N GLY A 118 -9.47 -10.87 -12.59
CA GLY A 118 -8.87 -9.54 -12.66
C GLY A 118 -9.47 -8.74 -13.81
N ALA A 119 -9.69 -7.46 -13.55
CA ALA A 119 -10.44 -6.51 -14.36
C ALA A 119 -10.26 -6.71 -15.88
N PHE A 120 -11.30 -7.21 -16.56
CA PHE A 120 -11.30 -7.31 -18.02
C PHE A 120 -11.34 -5.91 -18.67
N GLY A 121 -10.17 -5.44 -19.12
CA GLY A 121 -10.06 -4.38 -20.12
C GLY A 121 -10.57 -4.87 -21.48
N ALA A 122 -11.71 -4.33 -21.94
CA ALA A 122 -12.19 -4.53 -23.31
C ALA A 122 -12.11 -3.20 -24.07
N SER A 123 -11.11 -3.06 -24.96
CA SER A 123 -11.15 -2.06 -26.02
C SER A 123 -11.15 -2.74 -27.38
N GLU A 124 -12.17 -2.45 -28.19
CA GLU A 124 -12.12 -2.66 -29.63
C GLU A 124 -12.79 -1.46 -30.34
N GLY A 125 -11.93 -0.57 -30.87
CA GLY A 125 -12.13 0.17 -32.11
C GLY A 125 -13.22 1.26 -32.20
N GLY A 126 -12.85 2.52 -32.00
CA GLY A 126 -13.59 3.68 -32.55
C GLY A 126 -13.15 5.03 -31.97
N SER A 127 -12.59 5.89 -32.80
CA SER A 127 -12.06 7.23 -32.48
C SER A 127 -13.01 8.18 -31.74
N GLU A 128 -12.49 8.86 -30.70
CA GLU A 128 -12.46 10.33 -30.46
C GLU A 128 -12.31 10.62 -28.94
N SER A 129 -11.09 10.98 -28.51
CA SER A 129 -10.72 11.84 -27.35
C SER A 129 -11.51 11.76 -26.01
N GLU A 130 -10.90 11.10 -25.01
CA GLU A 130 -10.80 11.33 -23.53
C GLU A 130 -12.01 11.78 -22.68
N PRO A 131 -12.12 11.44 -21.36
CA PRO A 131 -11.03 11.04 -20.44
C PRO A 131 -11.12 9.64 -19.82
N ASN A 132 -9.96 9.13 -19.41
CA ASN A 132 -9.81 8.02 -18.47
C ASN A 132 -10.37 8.42 -17.11
N VAL A 133 -11.39 7.70 -16.62
CA VAL A 133 -11.77 7.73 -15.20
C VAL A 133 -12.50 6.44 -14.81
N ALA A 134 -12.03 5.92 -13.67
CA ALA A 134 -12.78 5.23 -12.62
C ALA A 134 -13.27 3.80 -12.86
N ALA A 135 -12.68 2.90 -12.07
CA ALA A 135 -13.39 2.07 -11.10
C ALA A 135 -14.89 1.90 -11.38
N ALA A 136 -15.27 0.71 -11.86
CA ALA A 136 -16.65 0.32 -11.92
C ALA A 136 -17.17 0.09 -10.50
N ALA A 137 -17.63 1.16 -9.85
CA ALA A 137 -18.46 1.08 -8.66
C ALA A 137 -19.70 0.19 -8.96
N GLN A 138 -19.68 -1.05 -8.46
CA GLN A 138 -20.85 -1.93 -8.41
C GLN A 138 -21.50 -1.81 -7.03
N GLU A 139 -22.47 -0.91 -6.88
CA GLU A 139 -23.31 -0.90 -5.68
C GLU A 139 -24.31 -2.08 -5.71
N GLY A 140 -24.03 -3.11 -4.92
CA GLY A 140 -24.95 -4.20 -4.56
C GLY A 140 -25.24 -4.21 -3.06
N ASP A 141 -26.45 -3.81 -2.65
CA ASP A 141 -26.85 -3.71 -1.23
C ASP A 141 -27.24 -5.07 -0.62
N ASN A 142 -26.23 -5.77 -0.14
CA ASN A 142 -26.01 -6.23 1.25
C ASN A 142 -24.53 -6.65 1.28
N THR A 143 -23.85 -6.65 2.44
CA THR A 143 -22.58 -7.37 2.70
C THR A 143 -21.31 -6.80 2.06
N GLU A 144 -20.25 -6.65 2.87
CA GLU A 144 -18.82 -6.35 2.56
C GLU A 144 -18.59 -5.31 1.45
N GLN A 145 -18.12 -4.11 1.83
CA GLN A 145 -17.50 -3.22 0.85
C GLN A 145 -16.37 -4.00 0.15
N ASP A 146 -16.27 -3.91 -1.19
CA ASP A 146 -15.12 -4.46 -1.90
C ASP A 146 -13.86 -3.76 -1.32
N VAL A 147 -12.92 -4.54 -0.79
CA VAL A 147 -11.67 -4.01 -0.23
C VAL A 147 -10.61 -4.03 -1.32
N GLN A 148 -9.76 -3.01 -1.36
CA GLN A 148 -8.52 -3.02 -2.14
C GLN A 148 -7.42 -2.44 -1.28
N TRP A 149 -6.61 -3.30 -0.68
CA TRP A 149 -5.49 -2.84 0.13
C TRP A 149 -4.46 -2.09 -0.70
N GLY A 150 -3.91 -1.02 -0.14
CA GLY A 150 -2.90 -0.19 -0.77
C GLY A 150 -2.26 0.79 0.20
N MET A 151 -1.38 1.64 -0.32
CA MET A 151 -0.63 2.63 0.48
C MET A 151 -0.61 4.01 -0.17
N ALA A 152 -0.47 5.04 0.68
CA ALA A 152 0.05 6.34 0.30
C ALA A 152 1.42 6.52 0.97
N ILE A 153 2.44 6.89 0.21
CA ILE A 153 3.81 7.02 0.71
C ILE A 153 4.34 8.43 0.44
N ASP A 154 4.59 9.18 1.51
CA ASP A 154 5.16 10.52 1.48
C ASP A 154 6.70 10.47 1.46
N LEU A 155 7.27 10.63 0.27
CA LEU A 155 8.71 10.56 0.04
C LEU A 155 9.46 11.77 0.62
N GLU A 156 8.78 12.89 0.85
CA GLU A 156 9.39 14.10 1.42
C GLU A 156 9.49 14.03 2.94
N ARG A 157 8.62 13.25 3.60
CA ARG A 157 8.71 12.96 5.04
C ARG A 157 9.67 11.82 5.36
N CYS A 158 9.83 10.86 4.44
CA CYS A 158 10.77 9.76 4.63
C CYS A 158 12.19 10.28 4.93
N ASP A 159 12.76 9.90 6.07
CA ASP A 159 14.09 10.32 6.51
C ASP A 159 15.20 9.30 6.20
N GLY A 160 14.83 8.14 5.63
CA GLY A 160 15.76 7.07 5.29
C GLY A 160 16.25 6.23 6.48
N CYS A 161 15.52 6.23 7.61
CA CYS A 161 15.93 5.49 8.83
C CYS A 161 15.93 3.96 8.71
N LEU A 162 15.26 3.39 7.70
CA LEU A 162 15.08 1.95 7.47
C LEU A 162 14.22 1.20 8.50
N SER A 163 13.56 1.88 9.44
CA SER A 163 12.67 1.23 10.43
C SER A 163 11.55 0.42 9.78
N CYS A 164 11.01 0.88 8.65
CA CYS A 164 10.01 0.14 7.90
C CYS A 164 10.54 -1.17 7.30
N VAL A 165 11.82 -1.21 6.90
CA VAL A 165 12.48 -2.41 6.38
C VAL A 165 12.74 -3.41 7.50
N GLU A 166 13.25 -2.92 8.64
CA GLU A 166 13.50 -3.69 9.86
C GLU A 166 12.20 -4.34 10.36
N ALA A 167 11.14 -3.55 10.53
CA ALA A 167 9.84 -4.04 11.00
C ALA A 167 9.20 -5.03 10.02
N CYS A 168 9.35 -4.81 8.70
CA CYS A 168 8.92 -5.79 7.71
C CYS A 168 9.68 -7.12 7.84
N ALA A 169 10.99 -7.06 8.10
CA ALA A 169 11.81 -8.26 8.29
C ALA A 169 11.46 -9.02 9.58
N GLU A 170 11.24 -8.30 10.68
CA GLU A 170 10.85 -8.88 11.97
C GLU A 170 9.45 -9.50 11.92
N GLU A 171 8.43 -8.73 11.52
CA GLU A 171 7.03 -9.17 11.48
C GLU A 171 6.86 -10.44 10.61
N ASN A 172 7.55 -10.46 9.47
CA ASN A 172 7.45 -11.54 8.49
C ASN A 172 8.56 -12.58 8.66
N ASN A 173 9.32 -12.55 9.76
CA ASN A 173 10.37 -13.53 10.06
C ASN A 173 11.30 -13.81 8.87
N LEU A 174 11.74 -12.75 8.19
CA LEU A 174 12.51 -12.87 6.95
C LEU A 174 13.91 -13.45 7.20
N ASP A 175 14.40 -14.18 6.20
CA ASP A 175 15.75 -14.71 6.23
C ASP A 175 16.79 -13.60 6.10
N ARG A 176 18.03 -13.89 6.48
CA ARG A 176 19.11 -12.89 6.47
C ARG A 176 19.34 -12.40 5.04
N GLY A 177 19.45 -11.07 4.87
CA GLY A 177 19.65 -10.50 3.55
C GLY A 177 18.38 -10.40 2.69
N VAL A 178 17.26 -10.95 3.16
CA VAL A 178 15.98 -10.88 2.46
C VAL A 178 15.32 -9.54 2.77
N ASN A 179 15.07 -8.77 1.71
CA ASN A 179 14.39 -7.48 1.81
C ASN A 179 13.16 -7.50 0.91
N TRP A 180 12.00 -7.23 1.48
CA TRP A 180 10.71 -7.19 0.77
C TRP A 180 10.29 -5.76 0.36
N MET A 181 11.01 -4.78 0.85
CA MET A 181 10.91 -3.38 0.46
C MET A 181 12.29 -2.74 0.48
N TYR A 182 12.46 -1.69 -0.30
CA TYR A 182 13.72 -0.95 -0.40
C TYR A 182 13.49 0.53 -0.11
N VAL A 183 14.45 1.19 0.54
CA VAL A 183 14.51 2.65 0.65
C VAL A 183 15.75 3.09 -0.10
N LEU A 184 15.53 3.81 -1.20
CA LEU A 184 16.57 4.16 -2.16
C LEU A 184 16.72 5.68 -2.19
N ASP A 185 17.81 6.20 -1.62
CA ASP A 185 18.20 7.59 -1.85
C ASP A 185 18.72 7.74 -3.28
N TYR A 186 18.37 8.83 -3.96
CA TYR A 186 18.80 9.08 -5.33
C TYR A 186 19.14 10.55 -5.58
N GLU A 187 20.04 10.80 -6.52
CA GLU A 187 20.25 12.13 -7.09
C GLU A 187 19.65 12.21 -8.49
N ASP A 188 19.04 13.35 -8.83
CA ASP A 188 18.56 13.61 -10.18
C ASP A 188 18.99 15.03 -10.62
N ASN A 189 19.46 15.14 -11.85
CA ASN A 189 20.14 16.33 -12.34
C ASN A 189 19.22 17.55 -12.42
N GLY A 190 19.31 18.47 -11.45
CA GLY A 190 18.78 19.85 -11.58
C GLY A 190 17.77 20.34 -10.54
N VAL A 191 17.43 19.51 -9.54
CA VAL A 191 16.59 19.88 -8.38
C VAL A 191 17.46 19.77 -7.11
N ASP A 192 17.03 20.32 -5.96
CA ASP A 192 17.74 20.11 -4.69
C ASP A 192 17.71 18.61 -4.35
N THR A 193 18.83 17.93 -4.58
CA THR A 193 18.96 16.47 -4.46
C THR A 193 19.14 15.98 -3.02
N SER A 194 19.08 16.87 -2.02
CA SER A 194 19.45 16.50 -0.64
C SER A 194 18.46 15.59 0.09
N ARG A 195 17.28 15.30 -0.49
CA ARG A 195 16.22 14.52 0.16
C ARG A 195 15.46 13.53 -0.74
N ASN A 196 15.91 13.34 -1.97
CA ASN A 196 15.22 12.49 -2.93
C ASN A 196 15.35 11.02 -2.53
N ARG A 197 14.21 10.40 -2.21
CA ARG A 197 14.12 9.00 -1.78
C ARG A 197 12.96 8.30 -2.46
N LEU A 198 13.11 7.01 -2.67
CA LEU A 198 12.06 6.13 -3.13
C LEU A 198 11.93 4.94 -2.18
N VAL A 199 10.80 4.85 -1.47
CA VAL A 199 10.43 3.65 -0.75
C VAL A 199 9.70 2.72 -1.72
N ARG A 200 10.25 1.54 -2.00
CA ARG A 200 9.78 0.66 -3.08
C ARG A 200 9.43 -0.74 -2.57
N PRO A 201 8.23 -0.94 -1.99
CA PRO A 201 7.70 -2.27 -1.68
C PRO A 201 7.06 -2.92 -2.93
N CYS A 202 6.43 -4.09 -2.77
CA CYS A 202 5.52 -4.60 -3.79
C CYS A 202 4.32 -3.66 -3.96
N GLN A 203 3.97 -3.34 -5.21
CA GLN A 203 2.87 -2.43 -5.51
C GLN A 203 1.48 -3.10 -5.52
N HIS A 204 1.41 -4.41 -5.25
CA HIS A 204 0.18 -5.22 -5.24
C HIS A 204 -0.77 -4.92 -6.41
N CYS A 205 -0.20 -4.86 -7.62
CA CYS A 205 -0.88 -4.43 -8.84
C CYS A 205 -2.21 -5.15 -9.07
N THR A 206 -3.28 -4.39 -9.34
CA THR A 206 -4.57 -4.98 -9.75
C THR A 206 -4.46 -5.67 -11.11
N ASP A 207 -3.55 -5.22 -11.97
CA ASP A 207 -3.19 -5.93 -13.19
C ASP A 207 -1.74 -6.44 -13.14
N ALA A 208 -1.54 -7.53 -12.41
CA ALA A 208 -0.22 -8.05 -12.06
C ALA A 208 0.43 -8.85 -13.22
N PRO A 209 1.53 -8.36 -13.84
CA PRO A 209 2.24 -9.15 -14.85
C PRO A 209 2.90 -10.40 -14.26
N CYS A 210 3.28 -10.35 -12.97
CA CYS A 210 3.89 -11.47 -12.25
C CYS A 210 2.93 -12.65 -12.02
N GLU A 211 1.62 -12.41 -11.95
CA GLU A 211 0.59 -13.44 -11.87
C GLU A 211 0.41 -14.16 -13.22
N LYS A 212 0.30 -13.39 -14.31
CA LYS A 212 0.08 -13.90 -15.67
C LYS A 212 1.17 -14.88 -16.13
N VAL A 213 2.42 -14.66 -15.72
CA VAL A 213 3.55 -15.52 -16.10
C VAL A 213 3.70 -16.77 -15.23
N CYS A 214 2.89 -16.95 -14.17
CA CYS A 214 3.05 -18.08 -13.25
C CYS A 214 2.36 -19.34 -13.80
N PRO A 215 3.11 -20.39 -14.20
CA PRO A 215 2.52 -21.56 -14.86
C PRO A 215 1.69 -22.44 -13.90
N THR A 216 2.00 -22.41 -12.61
CA THR A 216 1.31 -23.18 -11.56
C THR A 216 0.25 -22.37 -10.82
N THR A 217 0.04 -21.09 -11.17
CA THR A 217 -0.83 -20.15 -10.44
C THR A 217 -0.49 -20.02 -8.95
N ALA A 218 0.77 -20.30 -8.56
CA ALA A 218 1.27 -20.05 -7.21
C ALA A 218 1.17 -18.56 -6.87
N ARG A 219 1.60 -17.69 -7.80
CA ARG A 219 1.33 -16.26 -7.77
C ARG A 219 -0.13 -16.04 -8.16
N HIS A 220 -0.89 -15.36 -7.31
CA HIS A 220 -2.32 -15.12 -7.54
C HIS A 220 -2.77 -13.85 -6.81
N THR A 221 -3.83 -13.22 -7.30
CA THR A 221 -4.51 -12.13 -6.59
C THR A 221 -5.64 -12.69 -5.71
N ARG A 222 -5.78 -12.16 -4.50
CA ARG A 222 -6.82 -12.52 -3.54
C ARG A 222 -8.10 -11.73 -3.85
N ASP A 223 -9.20 -12.45 -4.09
CA ASP A 223 -10.43 -11.87 -4.65
C ASP A 223 -11.13 -10.86 -3.73
N ASN A 224 -11.01 -11.00 -2.41
CA ASN A 224 -11.77 -10.19 -1.44
C ASN A 224 -11.10 -8.85 -1.11
N ASP A 225 -9.80 -8.70 -1.38
CA ASP A 225 -9.04 -7.50 -0.97
C ASP A 225 -7.87 -7.10 -1.87
N GLY A 226 -7.69 -7.79 -2.99
CA GLY A 226 -6.70 -7.43 -4.01
C GLY A 226 -5.24 -7.72 -3.64
N LEU A 227 -4.96 -8.47 -2.57
CA LEU A 227 -3.57 -8.83 -2.26
C LEU A 227 -2.99 -9.80 -3.30
N VAL A 228 -1.87 -9.42 -3.93
CA VAL A 228 -1.09 -10.32 -4.78
C VAL A 228 -0.20 -11.19 -3.89
N LEU A 229 -0.50 -12.49 -3.77
CA LEU A 229 0.19 -13.40 -2.85
C LEU A 229 0.95 -14.51 -3.60
N THR A 230 1.73 -15.31 -2.88
CA THR A 230 2.33 -16.53 -3.43
C THR A 230 2.11 -17.69 -2.53
N ASP A 231 1.47 -18.72 -3.06
CA ASP A 231 1.39 -20.02 -2.41
C ASP A 231 2.78 -20.67 -2.42
N TYR A 232 3.39 -20.75 -1.24
CA TYR A 232 4.72 -21.29 -1.05
C TYR A 232 4.79 -22.82 -1.25
N ASP A 233 3.68 -23.54 -1.09
CA ASP A 233 3.61 -24.99 -1.34
C ASP A 233 3.47 -25.33 -2.83
N VAL A 234 2.96 -24.40 -3.63
CA VAL A 234 2.74 -24.57 -5.09
C VAL A 234 3.84 -23.92 -5.93
N CYS A 235 4.54 -22.94 -5.38
CA CYS A 235 5.63 -22.26 -6.07
C CYS A 235 6.76 -23.24 -6.42
N ILE A 236 7.06 -23.35 -7.72
CA ILE A 236 8.14 -24.21 -8.24
C ILE A 236 9.48 -23.48 -8.40
N GLY A 237 9.53 -22.17 -8.13
CA GLY A 237 10.77 -21.42 -8.21
C GLY A 237 11.28 -21.17 -9.63
N CYS A 238 10.38 -21.07 -10.63
CA CYS A 238 10.78 -20.80 -12.02
C CYS A 238 11.22 -19.35 -12.28
N ARG A 239 10.97 -18.44 -11.35
CA ARG A 239 11.41 -17.03 -11.36
C ARG A 239 10.92 -16.18 -12.53
N TYR A 240 10.00 -16.66 -13.36
CA TYR A 240 9.38 -15.85 -14.43
C TYR A 240 8.67 -14.60 -13.86
N CYS A 241 8.05 -14.74 -12.68
CA CYS A 241 7.44 -13.62 -11.98
C CYS A 241 8.44 -12.55 -11.50
N GLN A 242 9.72 -12.91 -11.33
CA GLN A 242 10.80 -11.97 -10.99
C GLN A 242 11.09 -11.05 -12.17
N VAL A 243 11.18 -11.63 -13.37
CA VAL A 243 11.47 -10.90 -14.62
C VAL A 243 10.27 -10.08 -15.08
N ALA A 244 9.06 -10.59 -14.91
CA ALA A 244 7.84 -9.90 -15.31
C ALA A 244 7.49 -8.69 -14.43
N CYS A 245 8.09 -8.57 -13.23
CA CYS A 245 7.78 -7.50 -12.31
C CYS A 245 8.55 -6.21 -12.67
N PRO A 246 7.87 -5.13 -13.10
CA PRO A 246 8.56 -3.91 -13.50
C PRO A 246 9.27 -3.19 -12.35
N TYR A 247 8.93 -3.53 -11.10
CA TYR A 247 9.44 -2.86 -9.91
C TYR A 247 10.70 -3.53 -9.32
N GLY A 248 11.05 -4.75 -9.74
CA GLY A 248 12.23 -5.46 -9.22
C GLY A 248 12.15 -5.84 -7.74
N VAL A 249 10.95 -6.09 -7.21
CA VAL A 249 10.68 -6.29 -5.76
C VAL A 249 10.38 -7.74 -5.38
N ASN A 250 10.65 -8.69 -6.26
CA ASN A 250 10.53 -10.11 -5.94
C ASN A 250 11.88 -10.66 -5.51
N TYR A 251 11.86 -11.43 -4.43
CA TYR A 251 13.01 -12.14 -3.90
C TYR A 251 12.87 -13.65 -4.16
N PHE A 252 13.98 -14.32 -4.46
CA PHE A 252 14.02 -15.77 -4.58
C PHE A 252 14.79 -16.35 -3.40
N GLN A 253 14.17 -17.30 -2.69
CA GLN A 253 14.79 -17.93 -1.54
C GLN A 253 15.87 -18.93 -1.96
N TRP A 254 17.13 -18.51 -1.90
CA TRP A 254 18.27 -19.31 -2.34
C TRP A 254 18.64 -20.46 -1.41
N ASP A 255 18.59 -20.20 -0.10
CA ASP A 255 19.04 -21.10 0.94
C ASP A 255 17.88 -21.62 1.79
N GLU A 256 18.18 -22.64 2.59
CA GLU A 256 17.26 -23.05 3.65
C GLU A 256 17.08 -21.89 4.62
N PRO A 257 15.83 -21.58 5.03
CA PRO A 257 15.56 -20.57 6.02
C PRO A 257 16.37 -20.80 7.28
N ASP A 258 16.97 -19.72 7.78
CA ASP A 258 17.86 -19.79 8.93
C ASP A 258 17.13 -19.62 10.27
N ILE A 259 15.79 -19.53 10.21
CA ILE A 259 14.85 -19.64 11.33
C ILE A 259 13.90 -20.83 11.11
N THR A 260 13.57 -21.57 12.17
CA THR A 260 12.67 -22.73 12.06
C THR A 260 11.21 -22.34 12.26
N THR A 261 10.29 -23.14 11.73
CA THR A 261 8.85 -22.97 12.02
C THR A 261 8.54 -23.21 13.51
N GLU A 262 9.28 -24.11 14.18
CA GLU A 262 9.10 -24.35 15.63
C GLU A 262 9.41 -23.08 16.44
N ASP A 263 10.48 -22.35 16.10
CA ASP A 263 10.85 -21.10 16.79
C ASP A 263 9.78 -20.00 16.59
N ILE A 264 9.22 -19.90 15.39
CA ILE A 264 8.15 -18.92 15.09
C ILE A 264 6.87 -19.26 15.86
N GLU A 265 6.47 -20.54 15.87
CA GLU A 265 5.30 -21.00 16.64
C GLU A 265 5.48 -20.76 18.14
N GLU A 266 6.68 -20.99 18.69
CA GLU A 266 6.98 -20.69 20.10
C GLU A 266 6.84 -19.19 20.40
N GLN A 267 7.39 -18.30 19.57
CA GLN A 267 7.25 -16.85 19.76
C GLN A 267 5.78 -16.39 19.67
N ALA A 268 5.04 -16.90 18.68
CA ALA A 268 3.62 -16.57 18.53
C ALA A 268 2.81 -16.98 19.78
N GLN A 269 3.11 -18.14 20.38
CA GLN A 269 2.50 -18.57 21.64
C GLN A 269 2.89 -17.66 22.83
N GLU A 270 4.13 -17.18 22.88
CA GLU A 270 4.60 -16.28 23.94
C GLU A 270 3.97 -14.88 23.86
N MET A 271 3.84 -14.33 22.65
CA MET A 271 3.28 -13.00 22.39
C MET A 271 1.75 -12.96 22.65
N MET A 272 1.04 -14.04 22.32
CA MET A 272 -0.43 -14.10 22.38
C MET A 272 -0.98 -14.54 23.74
N GLY A 273 -0.14 -15.08 24.63
CA GLY A 273 -0.53 -15.49 25.99
C GLY A 273 -1.57 -16.63 26.04
N ASP A 274 -2.26 -16.78 27.19
CA ASP A 274 -3.23 -17.86 27.46
C ASP A 274 -4.64 -17.54 26.89
N HIS A 275 -4.74 -16.72 25.84
CA HIS A 275 -6.03 -16.32 25.24
C HIS A 275 -6.59 -17.45 24.36
N ASP A 276 -7.80 -17.89 24.72
CA ASP A 276 -8.56 -18.96 24.05
C ASP A 276 -8.83 -18.61 22.58
N HIS A 277 -8.03 -19.13 21.63
CA HIS A 277 -8.33 -19.07 20.20
C HIS A 277 -8.04 -20.38 19.46
N ASP A 278 -8.71 -20.54 18.31
CA ASP A 278 -8.88 -21.77 17.52
C ASP A 278 -7.58 -22.57 17.36
N ASP A 279 -7.58 -23.82 17.85
CA ASP A 279 -6.52 -24.84 17.70
C ASP A 279 -6.16 -25.18 16.22
N ASP A 280 -6.78 -24.51 15.23
CA ASP A 280 -6.77 -24.89 13.81
C ASP A 280 -5.94 -23.94 12.90
N MET A 281 -5.37 -22.83 13.39
CA MET A 281 -4.50 -21.94 12.59
C MET A 281 -3.01 -22.19 12.90
N PRO A 282 -2.15 -22.45 11.89
CA PRO A 282 -0.72 -22.54 12.10
C PRO A 282 -0.15 -21.21 12.59
N HIS A 283 0.66 -21.26 13.65
CA HIS A 283 1.29 -20.07 14.25
C HIS A 283 2.72 -19.82 13.74
N ASP A 284 3.26 -20.75 12.97
CA ASP A 284 4.61 -20.72 12.39
C ASP A 284 4.67 -20.00 11.03
N HIS A 285 3.52 -19.80 10.39
CA HIS A 285 3.37 -19.12 9.11
C HIS A 285 1.94 -18.63 8.90
N MET A 286 1.74 -17.69 7.98
CA MET A 286 0.37 -17.35 7.57
C MET A 286 -0.12 -18.22 6.45
N THR A 287 -1.40 -18.57 6.60
CA THR A 287 -2.20 -19.09 5.52
C THR A 287 -3.26 -18.10 5.09
N ASP A 288 -3.51 -18.00 3.79
CA ASP A 288 -4.67 -17.26 3.29
C ASP A 288 -5.98 -17.97 3.67
N GLN A 289 -7.13 -17.36 3.36
CA GLN A 289 -8.46 -17.95 3.58
C GLN A 289 -8.70 -19.33 2.93
N ARG A 290 -7.80 -19.81 2.05
CA ARG A 290 -7.84 -21.13 1.41
C ARG A 290 -6.92 -22.14 2.11
N GLY A 291 -6.25 -21.75 3.19
CA GLY A 291 -5.29 -22.56 3.93
C GLY A 291 -3.95 -22.72 3.22
N ARG A 292 -3.58 -21.79 2.32
CA ARG A 292 -2.32 -21.83 1.59
C ARG A 292 -1.28 -20.98 2.28
N TRP A 293 -0.07 -21.51 2.46
CA TRP A 293 1.04 -20.76 3.04
C TRP A 293 1.44 -19.60 2.11
N VAL A 294 1.30 -18.36 2.57
CA VAL A 294 1.48 -17.15 1.74
C VAL A 294 2.42 -16.08 2.28
N ASP A 295 2.86 -16.21 3.53
CA ASP A 295 3.65 -15.18 4.22
C ASP A 295 4.65 -15.80 5.19
N SER A 296 5.46 -14.99 5.86
CA SER A 296 6.56 -15.43 6.73
C SER A 296 7.74 -16.04 5.94
N ARG A 297 8.59 -16.84 6.59
CA ARG A 297 9.80 -17.47 6.03
C ARG A 297 9.53 -18.34 4.80
N ALA A 298 9.85 -17.86 3.60
CA ALA A 298 9.66 -18.65 2.39
C ALA A 298 10.57 -19.89 2.38
N PRO A 299 10.11 -21.09 1.95
CA PRO A 299 10.98 -22.25 1.76
C PRO A 299 12.07 -22.02 0.72
N ARG A 300 13.17 -22.77 0.81
CA ARG A 300 14.18 -22.79 -0.25
C ARG A 300 13.55 -23.09 -1.61
N GLY A 301 13.88 -22.28 -2.61
CA GLY A 301 13.38 -22.42 -3.98
C GLY A 301 12.06 -21.72 -4.24
N VAL A 302 11.55 -20.91 -3.30
CA VAL A 302 10.27 -20.20 -3.44
C VAL A 302 10.50 -18.71 -3.67
N MET A 303 9.59 -18.10 -4.45
CA MET A 303 9.57 -16.65 -4.65
C MET A 303 8.77 -15.98 -3.52
N SER A 304 9.34 -14.94 -2.93
CA SER A 304 8.70 -14.12 -1.90
C SER A 304 8.78 -12.62 -2.25
N LYS A 305 7.99 -11.81 -1.54
CA LYS A 305 7.91 -10.35 -1.71
C LYS A 305 7.08 -9.79 -0.55
N CYS A 306 7.04 -8.47 -0.39
CA CYS A 306 6.06 -7.81 0.49
C CYS A 306 4.65 -8.33 0.21
N THR A 307 3.94 -8.70 1.26
CA THR A 307 2.59 -9.31 1.24
C THR A 307 1.52 -8.36 1.77
N MET A 308 1.88 -7.16 2.23
CA MET A 308 1.02 -6.21 2.97
C MET A 308 0.45 -6.78 4.28
N CYS A 309 1.26 -7.57 4.99
CA CYS A 309 0.96 -8.12 6.33
C CYS A 309 -0.43 -8.78 6.41
N PRO A 310 -0.71 -9.84 5.62
CA PRO A 310 -2.00 -10.54 5.65
C PRO A 310 -2.36 -11.07 7.06
N THR A 311 -1.37 -11.33 7.92
CA THR A 311 -1.55 -11.54 9.38
C THR A 311 -2.51 -10.54 10.02
N ARG A 312 -2.34 -9.26 9.70
CA ARG A 312 -3.08 -8.13 10.23
C ARG A 312 -4.43 -8.01 9.54
N GLN A 313 -4.43 -8.07 8.20
CA GLN A 313 -5.63 -7.87 7.40
C GLN A 313 -6.69 -8.95 7.61
N ASP A 314 -6.26 -10.16 7.96
CA ASP A 314 -7.16 -11.28 8.24
C ASP A 314 -7.63 -11.27 9.72
N GLY A 315 -7.27 -10.24 10.50
CA GLY A 315 -7.65 -10.07 11.90
C GLY A 315 -6.92 -11.00 12.88
N ALA A 316 -5.93 -11.78 12.42
CA ALA A 316 -5.24 -12.76 13.26
C ALA A 316 -4.40 -12.12 14.37
N MET A 317 -4.01 -10.85 14.19
CA MET A 317 -3.34 -10.02 15.21
C MET A 317 -4.29 -9.11 15.99
N GLY A 318 -5.60 -9.35 15.89
CA GLY A 318 -6.65 -8.52 16.49
C GLY A 318 -7.31 -7.59 15.47
N GLU A 319 -8.62 -7.35 15.63
CA GLU A 319 -9.40 -6.47 14.76
C GLU A 319 -8.85 -5.04 14.74
N ASP A 320 -8.26 -4.58 15.85
CA ASP A 320 -7.66 -3.24 15.98
C ASP A 320 -6.40 -3.05 15.12
N ARG A 321 -5.87 -4.12 14.50
CA ARG A 321 -4.72 -4.08 13.58
C ARG A 321 -5.11 -4.30 12.11
N VAL A 322 -6.38 -4.56 11.83
CA VAL A 322 -6.85 -4.60 10.44
C VAL A 322 -6.69 -3.20 9.85
N ALA A 323 -6.36 -3.12 8.55
CA ALA A 323 -6.04 -1.87 7.88
C ALA A 323 -4.76 -1.18 8.40
N THR A 324 -3.83 -1.91 9.05
CA THR A 324 -2.48 -1.40 9.35
C THR A 324 -1.38 -2.32 8.83
N THR A 325 -0.15 -1.81 8.74
CA THR A 325 1.04 -2.64 8.42
C THR A 325 2.20 -2.40 9.37
N ALA A 326 3.09 -3.39 9.50
CA ALA A 326 4.31 -3.25 10.31
C ALA A 326 5.21 -2.09 9.83
N CYS A 327 5.27 -1.84 8.52
CA CYS A 327 6.06 -0.76 7.95
C CYS A 327 5.47 0.64 8.20
N GLU A 328 4.16 0.76 8.34
CA GLU A 328 3.46 1.99 8.73
C GLU A 328 3.65 2.28 10.22
N GLU A 329 3.29 1.34 11.10
CA GLU A 329 3.38 1.53 12.56
C GLU A 329 4.80 1.83 13.04
N SER A 330 5.81 1.28 12.34
CA SER A 330 7.22 1.50 12.68
C SER A 330 7.80 2.79 12.11
N CYS A 331 7.09 3.53 11.25
CA CYS A 331 7.62 4.67 10.51
C CYS A 331 7.61 5.95 11.38
N PRO A 332 8.76 6.39 11.94
CA PRO A 332 8.74 7.53 12.85
C PRO A 332 8.31 8.86 12.20
N PRO A 333 8.63 9.14 10.92
CA PRO A 333 8.13 10.31 10.21
C PRO A 333 6.65 10.26 9.79
N ASP A 334 5.96 9.13 9.99
CA ASP A 334 4.60 8.88 9.49
C ASP A 334 4.50 9.03 7.95
N ALA A 335 5.47 8.45 7.25
CA ALA A 335 5.60 8.57 5.79
C ALA A 335 4.83 7.50 5.01
N ILE A 336 4.31 6.46 5.66
CA ILE A 336 3.60 5.34 5.03
C ILE A 336 2.23 5.27 5.66
N GLN A 337 1.19 5.42 4.85
CA GLN A 337 -0.22 5.26 5.24
C GLN A 337 -0.76 4.04 4.52
N PHE A 338 -1.45 3.14 5.21
CA PHE A 338 -2.01 1.92 4.65
C PHE A 338 -3.51 1.83 4.91
N GLY A 339 -4.25 1.24 3.97
CA GLY A 339 -5.70 1.13 4.11
C GLY A 339 -6.41 0.73 2.83
N ASN A 340 -7.74 0.78 2.89
CA ASN A 340 -8.61 0.40 1.77
C ASN A 340 -8.67 1.52 0.73
N MET A 341 -8.05 1.33 -0.43
CA MET A 341 -8.02 2.30 -1.53
C MET A 341 -9.39 2.56 -2.17
N PHE A 342 -10.42 1.79 -1.84
CA PHE A 342 -11.81 2.04 -2.27
C PHE A 342 -12.64 2.79 -1.22
N ASP A 343 -12.08 3.05 -0.05
CA ASP A 343 -12.70 3.86 0.98
C ASP A 343 -12.03 5.24 1.08
N ASP A 344 -12.75 6.29 0.68
CA ASP A 344 -12.26 7.67 0.66
C ASP A 344 -11.90 8.17 2.08
N SER A 345 -12.46 7.57 3.14
CA SER A 345 -12.10 7.90 4.54
C SER A 345 -10.90 7.12 5.09
N SER A 346 -10.35 6.15 4.35
CA SER A 346 -9.17 5.41 4.80
C SER A 346 -7.92 6.29 4.83
N ASP A 347 -6.97 5.97 5.72
CA ASP A 347 -5.71 6.71 5.88
C ASP A 347 -5.02 7.07 4.56
N PRO A 348 -4.76 6.13 3.61
CA PRO A 348 -4.06 6.47 2.38
C PRO A 348 -4.88 7.38 1.45
N GLN A 349 -6.22 7.27 1.44
CA GLN A 349 -7.07 8.14 0.61
C GLN A 349 -7.16 9.54 1.23
N ALA A 350 -7.45 9.64 2.53
CA ALA A 350 -7.53 10.90 3.26
C ALA A 350 -6.20 11.66 3.22
N TYR A 351 -5.07 10.95 3.39
CA TYR A 351 -3.74 11.54 3.29
C TYR A 351 -3.43 12.03 1.87
N ALA A 352 -3.80 11.27 0.85
CA ALA A 352 -3.57 11.66 -0.54
C ALA A 352 -4.43 12.85 -0.99
N ASP A 353 -5.65 12.98 -0.44
CA ASP A 353 -6.56 14.10 -0.73
C ASP A 353 -6.10 15.40 -0.08
N ASN A 354 -5.68 15.35 1.19
CA ASN A 354 -5.14 16.50 1.90
C ASN A 354 -3.85 16.18 2.67
N PRO A 355 -2.70 16.17 1.97
CA PRO A 355 -1.41 15.82 2.58
C PRO A 355 -1.04 16.77 3.71
N ALA A 356 -1.22 18.08 3.53
CA ALA A 356 -0.88 19.06 4.57
C ALA A 356 -1.63 18.78 5.89
N ARG A 357 -2.89 18.36 5.81
CA ARG A 357 -3.69 17.93 6.95
C ARG A 357 -3.15 16.65 7.59
N GLY A 358 -2.90 15.60 6.80
CA GLY A 358 -2.33 14.34 7.32
C GLY A 358 -0.96 14.54 7.98
N ARG A 359 -0.10 15.37 7.36
CA ARG A 359 1.21 15.75 7.90
C ARG A 359 1.09 16.52 9.22
N ALA A 360 0.23 17.53 9.27
CA ALA A 360 0.01 18.33 10.48
C ALA A 360 -0.53 17.46 11.63
N LEU A 361 -1.49 16.57 11.34
CA LEU A 361 -2.06 15.64 12.31
C LEU A 361 -0.98 14.75 12.94
N ALA A 362 -0.08 14.19 12.11
CA ALA A 362 1.06 13.41 12.57
C ALA A 362 2.05 14.24 13.42
N ASP A 363 2.33 15.49 13.02
CA ASP A 363 3.28 16.38 13.69
C ASP A 363 2.79 16.80 15.09
N ILE A 364 1.49 17.02 15.26
CA ILE A 364 0.92 17.44 16.54
C ILE A 364 0.47 16.29 17.45
N ASN A 365 0.40 15.05 16.95
CA ASN A 365 -0.18 13.91 17.69
C ASN A 365 0.41 13.74 19.11
N THR A 366 1.72 13.96 19.27
CA THR A 366 2.38 13.86 20.59
C THR A 366 2.31 15.13 21.45
N SER A 367 1.82 16.22 20.87
CA SER A 367 1.69 17.55 21.49
C SER A 367 0.25 17.85 21.92
N VAL A 368 -0.75 17.09 21.45
CA VAL A 368 -2.14 17.27 21.89
C VAL A 368 -2.26 16.93 23.38
N PRO A 369 -2.68 17.87 24.23
CA PRO A 369 -2.78 17.65 25.67
C PRO A 369 -3.96 16.75 26.00
N SER A 370 -3.76 15.82 26.95
CA SER A 370 -4.85 14.97 27.42
C SER A 370 -5.93 15.78 28.17
N PRO A 371 -7.20 15.35 28.18
CA PRO A 371 -8.27 16.02 28.93
C PRO A 371 -7.93 16.26 30.40
N ALA A 372 -7.29 15.29 31.05
CA ALA A 372 -6.91 15.40 32.46
C ALA A 372 -5.82 16.46 32.71
N ALA A 373 -4.91 16.67 31.75
CA ALA A 373 -3.89 17.72 31.85
C ALA A 373 -4.55 19.11 31.71
N LEU A 374 -5.44 19.27 30.73
CA LEU A 374 -6.22 20.50 30.55
C LEU A 374 -7.08 20.82 31.78
N GLU A 375 -7.79 19.84 32.34
CA GLU A 375 -8.61 20.04 33.55
C GLU A 375 -7.78 20.53 34.75
N ASP A 376 -6.57 20.03 34.93
CA ASP A 376 -5.68 20.41 36.03
C ASP A 376 -5.06 21.80 35.80
N ASP A 377 -4.64 22.12 34.57
CA ASP A 377 -4.02 23.39 34.21
C ASP A 377 -5.00 24.57 34.26
N LEU A 378 -6.25 24.35 33.84
CA LEU A 378 -7.26 25.40 33.73
C LEU A 378 -7.98 25.71 35.06
N ASP A 379 -7.63 25.05 36.17
CA ASP A 379 -8.24 25.31 37.49
C ASP A 379 -8.03 26.77 37.96
N GLY A 380 -9.11 27.54 37.84
CA GLY A 380 -9.14 28.94 38.24
C GLY A 380 -8.70 29.94 37.18
N ALA A 381 -8.47 29.49 35.94
CA ALA A 381 -8.38 30.35 34.76
C ALA A 381 -9.78 30.88 34.36
N ASP A 382 -9.81 32.03 33.69
CA ASP A 382 -11.04 32.51 33.03
C ASP A 382 -11.27 31.71 31.71
N ASP A 383 -12.44 31.86 31.09
CA ASP A 383 -12.92 31.06 29.94
C ASP A 383 -12.58 31.68 28.56
N ASP A 384 -11.84 32.78 28.53
CA ASP A 384 -11.37 33.42 27.30
C ASP A 384 -10.06 32.80 26.77
N LEU A 385 -9.83 32.97 25.47
CA LEU A 385 -8.69 32.37 24.76
C LEU A 385 -7.33 32.75 25.38
N GLU A 386 -7.15 34.03 25.75
CA GLU A 386 -5.89 34.51 26.34
C GLU A 386 -5.63 33.83 27.69
N SER A 387 -6.65 33.76 28.54
CA SER A 387 -6.56 33.10 29.85
C SER A 387 -6.29 31.60 29.77
N VAL A 388 -6.90 30.90 28.81
CA VAL A 388 -6.69 29.45 28.59
C VAL A 388 -5.25 29.18 28.14
N LEU A 389 -4.76 29.92 27.15
CA LEU A 389 -3.39 29.76 26.62
C LEU A 389 -2.32 30.19 27.64
N GLU A 390 -2.61 31.14 28.53
CA GLU A 390 -1.69 31.50 29.62
C GLU A 390 -1.64 30.46 30.75
N ALA A 391 -2.72 29.70 30.94
CA ALA A 391 -2.87 28.73 32.01
C ALA A 391 -2.34 27.34 31.63
N SER A 392 -2.48 26.93 30.38
CA SER A 392 -2.02 25.62 29.91
C SER A 392 -0.50 25.56 29.75
N GLU A 393 0.13 24.52 30.29
CA GLU A 393 1.57 24.27 30.08
C GLU A 393 1.84 23.56 28.75
N ASP A 394 0.89 22.71 28.32
CA ASP A 394 1.04 21.81 27.17
C ASP A 394 0.22 22.24 25.94
N LEU A 395 -0.59 23.31 26.02
CA LEU A 395 -1.32 23.88 24.88
C LEU A 395 -0.86 25.30 24.58
N ASP A 396 -0.25 25.50 23.41
CA ASP A 396 0.03 26.84 22.88
C ASP A 396 -0.93 27.24 21.75
N GLN A 397 -0.84 28.51 21.33
CA GLN A 397 -1.72 29.08 20.32
C GLN A 397 -1.55 28.37 18.96
N GLU A 398 -0.32 27.97 18.63
CA GLU A 398 0.02 27.31 17.36
C GLU A 398 -0.60 25.91 17.31
N THR A 399 -0.46 25.13 18.38
CA THR A 399 -1.08 23.80 18.51
C THR A 399 -2.61 23.89 18.44
N LEU A 400 -3.23 24.82 19.17
CA LEU A 400 -4.69 25.01 19.13
C LEU A 400 -5.16 25.47 17.74
N GLN A 401 -4.41 26.35 17.08
CA GLN A 401 -4.69 26.79 15.71
C GLN A 401 -4.66 25.62 14.73
N ILE A 402 -3.65 24.75 14.81
CA ILE A 402 -3.52 23.57 13.94
C ILE A 402 -4.65 22.58 14.23
N MET A 403 -4.92 22.26 15.51
CA MET A 403 -6.03 21.39 15.91
C MET A 403 -7.36 21.86 15.30
N LYS A 404 -7.66 23.16 15.41
CA LYS A 404 -8.91 23.73 14.88
C LYS A 404 -8.90 23.82 13.35
N ALA A 405 -7.75 24.08 12.74
CA ALA A 405 -7.63 24.03 11.29
C ALA A 405 -7.90 22.62 10.73
N ILE A 406 -7.40 21.56 11.37
CA ILE A 406 -7.68 20.16 10.99
C ILE A 406 -9.18 19.89 11.07
N GLU A 407 -9.84 20.26 12.16
CA GLU A 407 -11.29 20.06 12.33
C GLU A 407 -12.11 20.82 11.27
N ILE A 408 -11.73 22.06 10.93
CA ILE A 408 -12.41 22.85 9.89
C ILE A 408 -12.33 22.20 8.50
N VAL A 409 -11.19 21.60 8.14
CA VAL A 409 -10.98 21.02 6.80
C VAL A 409 -11.36 19.54 6.70
N THR A 410 -11.83 18.92 7.78
CA THR A 410 -12.16 17.49 7.81
C THR A 410 -13.68 17.30 7.88
N ASP A 411 -14.24 16.63 6.88
CA ASP A 411 -15.60 16.11 6.96
C ASP A 411 -15.66 14.89 7.91
N ASP A 412 -16.72 14.80 8.73
CA ASP A 412 -16.94 13.69 9.68
C ASP A 412 -15.77 13.47 10.69
N PHE A 413 -15.13 14.57 11.13
CA PHE A 413 -14.00 14.58 12.07
C PHE A 413 -14.20 13.69 13.31
N GLY A 414 -13.23 12.79 13.55
CA GLY A 414 -13.24 11.86 14.68
C GLY A 414 -14.17 10.64 14.51
N GLU A 415 -14.79 10.47 13.35
CA GLU A 415 -15.58 9.28 12.99
C GLU A 415 -14.79 8.35 12.04
N GLY A 416 -14.79 7.04 12.32
CA GLY A 416 -14.06 6.06 11.49
C GLY A 416 -13.30 5.01 12.30
N ASP A 417 -12.57 4.15 11.60
CA ASP A 417 -11.67 3.12 12.14
C ASP A 417 -10.23 3.22 11.62
N ALA A 418 -9.91 4.27 10.85
CA ALA A 418 -8.58 4.54 10.35
C ALA A 418 -7.63 5.00 11.48
N SER A 419 -6.31 4.81 11.32
CA SER A 419 -5.34 5.22 12.34
C SER A 419 -5.34 6.72 12.56
N HIS A 420 -5.55 7.53 11.52
CA HIS A 420 -5.65 8.98 11.66
C HIS A 420 -6.90 9.39 12.44
N THR A 421 -7.97 8.60 12.41
CA THR A 421 -9.16 8.82 13.24
C THR A 421 -8.82 8.76 14.74
N GLU A 422 -7.88 7.92 15.17
CA GLU A 422 -7.42 7.92 16.57
C GLU A 422 -6.77 9.25 16.96
N TYR A 423 -5.98 9.85 16.05
CA TYR A 423 -5.36 11.16 16.29
C TYR A 423 -6.41 12.27 16.34
N GLU A 424 -7.42 12.21 15.48
CA GLU A 424 -8.56 13.13 15.51
C GLU A 424 -9.35 12.99 16.82
N GLN A 425 -9.56 11.76 17.32
CA GLN A 425 -10.24 11.53 18.59
C GLN A 425 -9.50 12.17 19.77
N ASN A 426 -8.16 12.14 19.78
CA ASN A 426 -7.38 12.86 20.80
C ASN A 426 -7.65 14.37 20.77
N ILE A 427 -7.81 14.96 19.58
CA ILE A 427 -8.18 16.37 19.41
C ILE A 427 -9.61 16.61 19.90
N VAL A 428 -10.57 15.74 19.54
CA VAL A 428 -11.96 15.83 20.02
C VAL A 428 -12.01 15.81 21.55
N GLU A 429 -11.28 14.90 22.19
CA GLU A 429 -11.23 14.81 23.64
C GLU A 429 -10.64 16.08 24.28
N ALA A 430 -9.60 16.67 23.66
CA ALA A 430 -9.03 17.93 24.11
C ALA A 430 -10.01 19.11 23.94
N PHE A 431 -10.73 19.17 22.82
CA PHE A 431 -11.79 20.17 22.58
C PHE A 431 -12.92 20.03 23.60
N ASP A 432 -13.40 18.82 23.86
CA ASP A 432 -14.42 18.55 24.89
C ASP A 432 -14.00 19.09 26.27
N ALA A 433 -12.72 18.96 26.63
CA ALA A 433 -12.19 19.50 27.88
C ALA A 433 -12.15 21.04 27.90
N LEU A 434 -11.74 21.67 26.80
CA LEU A 434 -11.73 23.13 26.65
C LEU A 434 -13.16 23.72 26.70
N GLU A 435 -14.10 23.10 26.00
CA GLU A 435 -15.51 23.50 26.02
C GLU A 435 -16.16 23.29 27.39
N ALA A 436 -15.80 22.21 28.09
CA ALA A 436 -16.25 21.96 29.45
C ALA A 436 -15.76 23.03 30.45
N HIS A 437 -14.57 23.59 30.22
CA HIS A 437 -14.05 24.76 30.95
C HIS A 437 -14.79 26.05 30.59
N GLY A 438 -15.33 26.14 29.38
CA GLY A 438 -16.21 27.22 28.93
C GLY A 438 -15.71 27.99 27.71
N LEU A 439 -14.59 27.58 27.11
CA LEU A 439 -14.07 28.19 25.89
C LEU A 439 -14.95 27.79 24.71
N ASP A 440 -15.56 28.78 24.04
CA ASP A 440 -16.36 28.57 22.83
C ASP A 440 -15.44 28.60 21.60
N LEU A 441 -15.02 27.41 21.14
CA LEU A 441 -14.07 27.22 20.05
C LEU A 441 -14.57 27.71 18.68
N ASP A 442 -15.89 27.90 18.53
CA ASP A 442 -16.53 28.41 17.32
C ASP A 442 -16.86 29.90 17.40
N SER A 443 -16.49 30.57 18.50
CA SER A 443 -16.73 31.99 18.67
C SER A 443 -15.87 32.85 17.73
N GLU A 444 -16.39 34.02 17.36
CA GLU A 444 -15.65 35.04 16.59
C GLU A 444 -14.31 35.39 17.26
N GLU A 445 -14.30 35.52 18.59
CA GLU A 445 -13.09 35.85 19.35
C GLU A 445 -12.01 34.78 19.18
N VAL A 446 -12.38 33.50 19.24
CA VAL A 446 -11.44 32.39 19.10
C VAL A 446 -10.98 32.23 17.66
N LEU A 447 -11.90 32.15 16.70
CA LEU A 447 -11.56 31.90 15.29
C LEU A 447 -10.76 33.04 14.69
N VAL A 448 -11.10 34.31 14.98
CA VAL A 448 -10.29 35.46 14.55
C VAL A 448 -8.96 35.51 15.32
N GLY A 449 -8.96 35.18 16.61
CA GLY A 449 -7.74 35.12 17.43
C GLY A 449 -6.73 34.07 16.97
N LEU A 450 -7.22 32.99 16.34
CA LEU A 450 -6.42 31.93 15.73
C LEU A 450 -6.18 32.16 14.24
N ASP A 451 -6.51 33.31 13.65
CA ASP A 451 -6.38 33.57 12.20
C ASP A 451 -7.09 32.52 11.31
N LEU A 452 -8.19 31.93 11.80
CA LEU A 452 -9.03 30.93 11.10
C LEU A 452 -10.34 31.52 10.57
N ALA A 453 -10.58 32.81 10.81
CA ALA A 453 -11.70 33.56 10.26
C ALA A 453 -11.33 35.04 10.11
N ASP A 454 -12.01 35.73 9.19
CA ASP A 454 -11.86 37.17 9.02
C ASP A 454 -12.66 37.95 10.08
N GLU A 455 -12.08 39.05 10.59
CA GLU A 455 -12.80 39.99 11.47
C GLU A 455 -13.92 40.69 10.68
N PRO A 456 -15.19 40.62 11.12
CA PRO A 456 -16.29 41.24 10.40
C PRO A 456 -16.24 42.78 10.47
N ASP A 457 -16.64 43.45 9.40
CA ASP A 457 -16.84 44.90 9.41
C ASP A 457 -17.96 45.30 10.40
N GLU A 458 -17.94 46.53 10.95
CA GLU A 458 -18.86 47.00 12.04
C GLU A 458 -20.38 46.78 11.80
N ASP A 459 -20.80 46.52 10.55
CA ASP A 459 -22.20 46.32 10.14
C ASP A 459 -22.46 44.93 9.48
N GLU A 460 -21.49 44.02 9.48
CA GLU A 460 -21.57 42.68 8.86
C GLU A 460 -21.72 41.57 9.92
N GLU A 461 -22.29 40.44 9.51
CA GLU A 461 -22.47 39.25 10.36
C GLU A 461 -21.19 38.41 10.27
N PHE A 462 -20.78 37.78 11.37
CA PHE A 462 -19.64 36.88 11.37
C PHE A 462 -19.95 35.66 10.49
N ASP A 463 -19.12 35.43 9.47
CA ASP A 463 -19.35 34.40 8.45
C ASP A 463 -18.95 32.98 8.91
N GLY A 464 -18.30 32.85 10.08
CA GLY A 464 -17.82 31.57 10.60
C GLY A 464 -16.36 31.27 10.21
N PRO A 465 -15.92 30.01 10.36
CA PRO A 465 -14.57 29.59 9.96
C PRO A 465 -14.36 29.72 8.45
N ASP A 466 -13.14 30.08 8.05
CA ASP A 466 -12.68 30.10 6.66
C ASP A 466 -11.83 28.86 6.39
N GLU A 467 -12.41 27.88 5.66
CA GLU A 467 -11.72 26.67 5.22
C GLU A 467 -10.42 26.97 4.44
N SER A 468 -10.38 28.07 3.67
CA SER A 468 -9.17 28.46 2.94
C SER A 468 -8.09 29.00 3.86
N ALA A 469 -8.46 29.67 4.96
CA ALA A 469 -7.53 30.12 5.99
C ALA A 469 -6.98 28.92 6.77
N ALA A 470 -7.86 28.01 7.20
CA ALA A 470 -7.49 26.75 7.84
C ALA A 470 -6.53 25.93 6.98
N GLN A 471 -6.85 25.72 5.70
CA GLN A 471 -5.94 25.02 4.78
C GLN A 471 -4.59 25.74 4.64
N THR A 472 -4.60 27.09 4.64
CA THR A 472 -3.35 27.87 4.57
C THR A 472 -2.50 27.70 5.82
N VAL A 473 -3.10 27.59 7.00
CA VAL A 473 -2.39 27.27 8.25
C VAL A 473 -1.68 25.92 8.11
N LEU A 474 -2.40 24.88 7.72
CA LEU A 474 -1.85 23.53 7.59
C LEU A 474 -0.71 23.46 6.58
N VAL A 475 -0.87 24.10 5.41
CA VAL A 475 0.20 24.15 4.39
C VAL A 475 1.42 24.94 4.87
N ASN A 476 1.23 26.00 5.67
CA ASN A 476 2.37 26.76 6.20
C ASN A 476 3.13 26.01 7.30
N ASP A 477 2.42 25.23 8.09
CA ASP A 477 2.97 24.42 9.18
C ASP A 477 3.68 23.17 8.64
N ALA A 478 2.93 22.30 7.96
CA ALA A 478 3.37 20.95 7.60
C ALA A 478 3.82 20.82 6.13
N GLY A 479 3.60 21.85 5.32
CA GLY A 479 3.92 21.86 3.89
C GLY A 479 2.96 21.01 3.05
N GLU A 480 3.14 21.05 1.74
CA GLU A 480 2.40 20.23 0.78
C GLU A 480 3.41 19.62 -0.20
N PRO A 481 3.23 18.36 -0.64
CA PRO A 481 4.15 17.73 -1.57
C PRO A 481 4.15 18.41 -2.94
N ASP A 482 5.31 18.38 -3.60
CA ASP A 482 5.47 19.00 -4.93
C ASP A 482 4.63 18.29 -6.02
N SER A 483 4.36 16.99 -5.85
CA SER A 483 3.52 16.19 -6.76
C SER A 483 2.97 14.92 -6.11
N ASN A 484 1.97 14.31 -6.73
CA ASN A 484 1.54 12.94 -6.47
C ASN A 484 1.66 12.09 -7.75
N PHE A 485 2.05 10.82 -7.62
CA PHE A 485 2.24 9.94 -8.78
C PHE A 485 2.08 8.46 -8.41
N GLN A 486 1.86 7.63 -9.42
CA GLN A 486 1.97 6.18 -9.33
C GLN A 486 3.25 5.73 -10.03
N LEU A 487 4.11 5.00 -9.31
CA LEU A 487 5.39 4.58 -9.84
C LEU A 487 5.20 3.72 -11.11
N LEU A 488 5.84 4.10 -12.21
CA LEU A 488 5.77 3.39 -13.50
C LEU A 488 4.33 3.22 -14.02
N GLU A 489 3.46 4.22 -13.84
CA GLU A 489 2.07 4.21 -14.32
C GLU A 489 1.95 3.83 -15.81
N ASN A 490 2.94 4.23 -16.62
CA ASN A 490 3.03 3.90 -18.04
C ASN A 490 3.14 2.39 -18.37
N MET A 491 3.40 1.55 -17.37
CA MET A 491 3.39 0.09 -17.50
C MET A 491 1.98 -0.51 -17.45
N GLY A 492 0.97 0.27 -17.05
CA GLY A 492 -0.43 -0.15 -17.04
C GLY A 492 -0.76 -1.23 -16.01
N THR A 493 0.08 -1.43 -15.00
CA THR A 493 -0.16 -2.47 -13.99
C THR A 493 -1.23 -2.07 -12.97
N ASN A 494 -1.69 -0.81 -12.96
CA ASN A 494 -2.58 -0.24 -11.94
C ASN A 494 -2.05 -0.52 -10.51
N PRO A 495 -0.93 0.09 -10.11
CA PRO A 495 -0.36 -0.12 -8.79
C PRO A 495 -1.30 0.42 -7.69
N ASN A 496 -1.35 -0.27 -6.55
CA ASN A 496 -2.14 0.12 -5.38
C ASN A 496 -1.33 0.95 -4.38
N ILE A 497 -0.34 1.70 -4.88
CA ILE A 497 0.47 2.62 -4.07
C ILE A 497 0.51 3.97 -4.78
N ILE A 498 0.21 5.02 -4.04
CA ILE A 498 0.33 6.42 -4.45
C ILE A 498 1.55 7.00 -3.72
N TYR A 499 2.40 7.71 -4.44
CA TYR A 499 3.55 8.41 -3.88
C TYR A 499 3.29 9.90 -3.85
N LEU A 500 3.74 10.56 -2.79
CA LEU A 500 3.75 12.02 -2.65
C LEU A 500 5.19 12.51 -2.62
N GLY A 501 5.46 13.60 -3.33
CA GLY A 501 6.79 14.18 -3.50
C GLY A 501 7.43 13.88 -4.86
N ASN A 502 8.76 13.84 -4.88
CA ASN A 502 9.55 13.79 -6.11
C ASN A 502 9.55 12.38 -6.74
N GLU A 503 9.00 12.29 -7.96
CA GLU A 503 9.17 11.11 -8.81
C GLU A 503 10.61 11.02 -9.34
N PRO A 504 11.28 9.86 -9.24
CA PRO A 504 12.59 9.66 -9.85
C PRO A 504 12.53 9.89 -11.36
N GLY A 505 13.27 10.87 -11.86
CA GLY A 505 13.36 11.12 -13.28
C GLY A 505 14.23 10.11 -14.03
N PRO A 506 14.28 10.20 -15.37
CA PRO A 506 15.00 9.25 -16.22
C PRO A 506 16.53 9.32 -16.09
N GLN A 507 17.06 10.25 -15.31
CA GLN A 507 18.50 10.40 -15.03
C GLN A 507 18.78 10.23 -13.52
N ALA A 508 17.81 9.72 -12.75
CA ALA A 508 18.00 9.42 -11.36
C ALA A 508 19.07 8.32 -11.19
N GLU A 509 20.05 8.57 -10.32
CA GLU A 509 21.09 7.61 -9.95
C GLU A 509 21.01 7.39 -8.44
N GLN A 510 21.04 6.14 -7.99
CA GLN A 510 21.03 5.81 -6.56
C GLN A 510 22.30 6.34 -5.89
N ILE A 511 22.16 6.87 -4.68
CA ILE A 511 23.26 7.33 -3.83
C ILE A 511 23.19 6.64 -2.47
N ASP A 512 24.28 6.75 -1.69
CA ASP A 512 24.30 6.24 -0.32
C ASP A 512 23.29 7.01 0.55
N GLY A 513 22.41 6.27 1.21
CA GLY A 513 21.46 6.81 2.17
C GLY A 513 22.09 7.21 3.52
N PRO A 514 21.31 7.82 4.42
CA PRO A 514 21.79 8.23 5.73
C PRO A 514 22.08 7.05 6.68
N VAL A 515 21.43 5.92 6.44
CA VAL A 515 21.62 4.65 7.15
C VAL A 515 21.98 3.59 6.11
N ALA A 516 23.08 2.89 6.33
CA ALA A 516 23.47 1.77 5.47
C ALA A 516 22.72 0.51 5.90
N TYR A 517 22.25 -0.29 4.94
CA TYR A 517 21.61 -1.58 5.22
C TYR A 517 22.50 -2.53 6.04
N GLU A 518 23.82 -2.45 5.89
CA GLU A 518 24.77 -3.27 6.65
C GLU A 518 24.89 -2.88 8.13
N ASP A 519 24.40 -1.72 8.51
CA ASP A 519 24.41 -1.20 9.89
C ASP A 519 23.09 -1.49 10.63
N VAL A 520 22.11 -2.12 9.97
CA VAL A 520 20.80 -2.44 10.54
C VAL A 520 20.69 -3.95 10.77
N ASP A 521 20.35 -4.30 12.00
CA ASP A 521 20.04 -5.65 12.44
C ASP A 521 18.61 -5.66 13.03
N PHE A 522 17.92 -6.79 12.92
CA PHE A 522 16.59 -7.01 13.52
C PHE A 522 16.62 -8.26 14.42
N GLU A 523 15.71 -8.31 15.39
CA GLU A 523 15.51 -9.49 16.25
C GLU A 523 14.51 -10.44 15.59
N ARG A 524 14.76 -11.75 15.70
CA ARG A 524 13.88 -12.81 15.17
C ARG A 524 13.08 -13.50 16.27
N ALA A 525 12.14 -14.35 15.85
CA ALA A 525 11.38 -15.20 16.76
C ALA A 525 12.22 -16.04 17.73
N ASP A 526 13.39 -16.52 17.30
CA ASP A 526 14.31 -17.28 18.14
C ASP A 526 15.19 -16.41 19.07
N GLY A 527 14.99 -15.09 19.06
CA GLY A 527 15.79 -14.10 19.78
C GLY A 527 17.17 -13.86 19.19
N SER A 528 17.44 -14.33 17.97
CA SER A 528 18.68 -14.02 17.26
C SER A 528 18.63 -12.65 16.60
N GLU A 529 19.78 -11.96 16.62
CA GLU A 529 19.98 -10.66 15.96
C GLU A 529 20.58 -10.91 14.56
N VAL A 530 19.92 -10.37 13.52
CA VAL A 530 20.21 -10.68 12.12
C VAL A 530 20.29 -9.42 11.26
N SER A 531 21.32 -9.34 10.43
CA SER A 531 21.53 -8.21 9.53
C SER A 531 20.59 -8.22 8.33
N LEU A 532 20.18 -7.02 7.89
CA LEU A 532 19.44 -6.82 6.64
C LEU A 532 20.23 -7.19 5.38
N VAL A 533 21.54 -7.40 5.48
CA VAL A 533 22.40 -7.86 4.37
C VAL A 533 23.00 -9.23 4.64
N ASP A 534 23.14 -10.05 3.59
CA ASP A 534 23.92 -11.29 3.69
C ASP A 534 25.38 -11.07 3.30
N ASN A 535 26.23 -10.88 4.30
CA ASN A 535 27.68 -10.70 4.13
C ASN A 535 28.49 -12.02 4.16
N ARG A 536 27.84 -13.19 4.13
CA ARG A 536 28.51 -14.50 4.21
C ARG A 536 29.20 -14.87 2.88
N LYS A 537 30.47 -14.49 2.76
CA LYS A 537 31.33 -14.85 1.61
C LYS A 537 31.48 -16.36 1.32
N GLU A 538 31.21 -17.23 2.29
CA GLU A 538 31.37 -18.69 2.13
C GLU A 538 30.22 -19.33 1.33
N VAL A 539 29.05 -18.67 1.23
CA VAL A 539 27.89 -19.13 0.46
C VAL A 539 28.02 -18.76 -1.03
N LEU A 540 28.77 -17.69 -1.34
CA LEU A 540 29.10 -17.28 -2.72
C LEU A 540 29.91 -18.34 -3.49
N ASP A 541 30.64 -19.21 -2.79
CA ASP A 541 31.47 -20.27 -3.38
C ASP A 541 30.77 -21.65 -3.43
N GLU A 542 29.64 -21.84 -2.73
CA GLU A 542 28.91 -23.11 -2.65
C GLU A 542 27.45 -22.96 -3.13
N MET A 543 27.28 -22.75 -4.46
CA MET A 543 26.01 -22.79 -5.19
C MET A 543 25.01 -21.63 -4.96
N THR A 544 25.50 -20.39 -4.93
CA THR A 544 24.69 -19.25 -5.36
C THR A 544 24.93 -19.00 -6.85
N ALA A 545 23.84 -19.05 -7.60
CA ALA A 545 23.72 -18.42 -8.90
C ALA A 545 23.91 -16.91 -8.72
N GLY A 546 24.82 -16.32 -9.49
CA GLY A 546 25.01 -14.86 -9.50
C GLY A 546 25.96 -14.27 -8.46
N ASP A 547 27.26 -14.55 -8.58
CA ASP A 547 28.27 -13.48 -8.36
C ASP A 547 28.31 -12.62 -9.63
N ALA A 548 27.19 -11.94 -9.91
CA ALA A 548 27.17 -10.81 -10.83
C ALA A 548 27.63 -9.61 -10.01
N GLY A 549 28.94 -9.47 -9.85
CA GLY A 549 29.54 -8.33 -9.19
C GLY A 549 29.08 -7.02 -9.83
N VAL A 550 28.11 -6.37 -9.20
CA VAL A 550 27.64 -5.04 -9.53
C VAL A 550 27.86 -4.16 -8.29
N SER A 551 28.75 -3.19 -8.47
CA SER A 551 28.80 -1.98 -7.65
C SER A 551 27.49 -1.26 -7.90
N LEU A 552 26.80 -0.89 -6.81
CA LEU A 552 25.56 -0.10 -6.77
C LEU A 552 25.38 0.85 -7.96
#